data_AF-A0A822F2X9-F1
#
_entry.id   AF-A0A822F2X9-F1
#
_cell.length_a   1.000
_cell.length_b   1.000
_cell.length_c   1.000
_cell.angle_alpha   90.00
_cell.angle_beta   90.00
_cell.angle_gamma   90.00
#
_symmetry.space_group_name_H-M   'P 1'
#
loop_
_entity.id
_entity.type
_entity.pdbx_description
1 polymer ?
#
loop_
_entity_poly.entity_id
_entity_poly.type
_entity_poly.pdbx_seq_one_letter_code
_entity_poly.pdbx_strand_id
1 'polypeptide(L)' 'TAGEDFAYFLEEKPGAYMGIGNGIGGGSTHAPTFIFNDECIPSGVGYWISLVQQELKP' A
#
# COMPACT_ATOMS: atom_id res chain seq x y z
N THR A 1 8.44 4.60 -14.98
CA THR A 1 7.04 4.19 -14.72
C THR A 1 7.04 2.69 -14.46
N ALA A 2 6.28 2.23 -13.46
CA ALA A 2 6.07 0.82 -13.14
C ALA A 2 4.58 0.48 -13.36
N GLY A 3 4.27 -0.77 -13.67
CA GLY A 3 2.90 -1.29 -13.77
C GLY A 3 2.60 -2.23 -12.61
N GLU A 4 1.33 -2.32 -12.24
CA GLU A 4 0.82 -3.18 -11.15
C GLU A 4 -0.43 -3.90 -11.65
N ASP A 5 -0.49 -5.21 -11.46
CA ASP A 5 -1.59 -6.04 -11.99
C ASP A 5 -2.92 -5.83 -11.25
N PHE A 6 -2.89 -5.18 -10.09
CA PHE A 6 -4.07 -4.70 -9.38
C PHE A 6 -4.98 -3.82 -10.26
N ALA A 7 -4.43 -3.19 -11.30
CA ALA A 7 -5.21 -2.46 -12.29
C ALA A 7 -6.34 -3.29 -12.91
N TYR A 8 -6.16 -4.59 -13.10
CA TYR A 8 -7.21 -5.47 -13.63
C TYR A 8 -8.40 -5.61 -12.67
N PHE A 9 -8.19 -5.54 -11.35
CA PHE A 9 -9.31 -5.52 -10.40
C PHE A 9 -10.11 -4.21 -10.49
N LEU A 10 -9.42 -3.10 -10.80
CA LEU A 10 -10.05 -1.79 -10.95
C LEU A 10 -10.85 -1.65 -12.25
N GLU A 11 -10.60 -2.50 -13.24
CA GLU A 11 -11.46 -2.61 -14.43
C GLU A 11 -12.84 -3.22 -14.09
N GLU A 12 -12.89 -4.12 -13.12
CA GLU A 12 -14.10 -4.86 -12.76
C GLU A 12 -14.97 -4.16 -11.69
N LYS A 13 -14.33 -3.47 -10.74
CA LYS A 13 -15.02 -2.80 -9.63
C LYS A 13 -14.36 -1.47 -9.27
N PRO A 14 -15.12 -0.47 -8.79
CA PRO A 14 -14.55 0.69 -8.14
C PRO A 14 -13.65 0.25 -6.98
N GLY A 15 -12.42 0.76 -6.96
CA GLY A 15 -11.44 0.43 -5.94
C GLY A 15 -10.33 1.49 -5.89
N ALA A 16 -9.41 1.31 -4.94
CA ALA A 16 -8.29 2.22 -4.75
C ALA A 16 -7.01 1.42 -4.48
N TYR A 17 -5.90 1.86 -5.07
CA TYR A 17 -4.55 1.41 -4.78
C TYR A 17 -3.75 2.60 -4.27
N MET A 18 -3.01 2.44 -3.18
CA MET A 18 -2.31 3.54 -2.51
C MET A 18 -0.90 3.10 -2.13
N GLY A 19 0.04 4.03 -2.24
CA GLY A 19 1.38 3.86 -1.69
C GLY A 19 1.42 4.16 -0.19
N ILE A 20 2.24 3.42 0.53
CA ILE A 20 2.64 3.76 1.90
C ILE A 20 4.07 4.33 1.89
N GLY A 21 4.31 5.35 2.70
CA GLY A 21 5.66 5.93 2.82
C GLY A 21 6.65 4.91 3.38
N ASN A 22 7.77 4.72 2.69
CA ASN A 22 8.83 3.76 3.06
C ASN A 22 10.07 4.46 3.67
N GLY A 23 9.91 5.66 4.22
CA GLY A 23 11.02 6.45 4.79
C GLY A 23 11.96 7.05 3.75
N ILE A 24 13.09 7.58 4.22
CA ILE A 24 14.14 8.20 3.41
C ILE A 24 15.44 7.39 3.53
N GLY A 25 16.26 7.39 2.47
CA GLY A 25 17.60 6.80 2.49
C GLY A 25 17.74 5.38 1.93
N GLY A 26 16.64 4.68 1.64
CA GLY A 26 16.64 3.42 0.89
C GLY A 26 16.64 3.63 -0.63
N GLY A 27 17.10 2.62 -1.38
CA GLY A 27 16.88 2.57 -2.83
C GLY A 27 15.41 2.35 -3.20
N SER A 28 15.03 2.64 -4.44
CA SER A 28 13.69 2.32 -4.96
C SER A 28 13.46 0.80 -5.05
N THR A 29 12.21 0.38 -5.19
CA THR A 29 11.87 -1.02 -5.49
C THR A 29 12.71 -1.55 -6.65
N HIS A 30 13.18 -2.80 -6.53
CA HIS A 30 14.14 -3.47 -7.43
C HIS A 30 15.62 -3.06 -7.30
N ALA A 31 15.96 -2.04 -6.50
CA ALA A 31 17.37 -1.75 -6.21
C ALA A 31 17.96 -2.75 -5.21
N PRO A 32 19.23 -3.17 -5.34
CA PRO A 32 19.92 -3.97 -4.31
C PRO A 32 20.04 -3.25 -2.96
N THR A 33 19.93 -1.93 -2.96
CA THR A 33 19.96 -1.06 -1.79
C THR A 33 18.56 -0.76 -1.24
N PHE A 34 17.52 -1.46 -1.72
CA PHE A 34 16.18 -1.33 -1.18
C PHE A 34 16.16 -1.76 0.29
N ILE A 35 15.62 -0.90 1.15
CA ILE A 35 15.42 -1.16 2.57
C ILE A 35 13.95 -0.86 2.87
N PHE A 36 13.23 -1.82 3.41
CA PHE A 36 11.85 -1.62 3.86
C PHE A 36 11.83 -0.94 5.23
N ASN A 37 10.93 0.02 5.42
CA ASN A 37 10.75 0.70 6.70
C ASN A 37 9.71 -0.03 7.55
N ASP A 38 10.15 -0.90 8.46
CA ASP A 38 9.25 -1.64 9.35
C ASP A 38 8.40 -0.73 10.25
N GLU A 39 8.83 0.50 10.51
CA GLU A 39 8.06 1.48 11.29
C GLU A 39 6.74 1.89 10.60
N CYS A 40 6.59 1.64 9.28
CA CYS A 40 5.36 1.93 8.56
C CYS A 40 4.28 0.84 8.76
N ILE A 41 4.65 -0.37 9.21
CA ILE A 41 3.73 -1.51 9.32
C ILE A 41 2.52 -1.19 10.21
N PRO A 42 2.67 -0.61 11.42
CA PRO A 42 1.52 -0.30 12.27
C PRO A 42 0.53 0.65 11.60
N SER A 43 1.02 1.65 10.86
CA SER A 43 0.19 2.60 10.12
C SER A 43 -0.55 1.93 8.95
N GLY A 44 0.14 1.06 8.21
CA GLY A 44 -0.47 0.28 7.12
C GLY A 44 -1.58 -0.65 7.61
N VAL A 45 -1.35 -1.36 8.72
CA VAL A 45 -2.37 -2.20 9.36
C VAL A 45 -3.53 -1.36 9.88
N GLY A 46 -3.24 -0.25 10.56
CA GLY A 46 -4.26 0.67 11.10
C GLY A 46 -5.17 1.25 10.02
N TYR A 47 -4.63 1.54 8.82
CA TYR A 47 -5.42 1.98 7.67
C TYR A 47 -6.47 0.94 7.28
N TRP A 48 -6.07 -0.32 7.04
CA TRP A 48 -6.99 -1.38 6.62
C TRP A 48 -8.03 -1.72 7.69
N ILE A 49 -7.65 -1.75 8.97
CA ILE A 49 -8.60 -1.94 10.07
C ILE A 49 -9.64 -0.81 10.06
N SER A 50 -9.19 0.44 9.97
CA SER A 50 -10.07 1.60 9.98
C SER A 50 -11.01 1.62 8.77
N LEU A 51 -10.50 1.27 7.58
CA LEU A 51 -11.30 1.20 6.36
C LEU A 51 -12.42 0.17 6.50
N VAL A 52 -12.09 -1.06 6.91
CA VAL A 52 -13.08 -2.13 7.12
C VAL A 52 -14.11 -1.72 8.17
N GLN A 53 -13.68 -1.14 9.29
CA GLN A 53 -14.59 -0.68 10.34
C GLN A 53 -15.52 0.46 9.88
N GLN A 54 -15.08 1.30 8.95
CA GLN A 54 -15.88 2.42 8.45
C GLN A 54 -16.87 1.97 7.38
N GLU A 55 -16.43 1.16 6.43
CA GLU A 55 -17.21 0.78 5.24
C GLU A 55 -18.11 -0.44 5.46
N LEU A 56 -17.72 -1.36 6.37
CA LEU A 56 -18.43 -2.61 6.63
C LEU A 56 -19.04 -2.67 8.04
N LYS A 57 -19.47 -1.51 8.58
CA LYS A 57 -20.21 -1.47 9.85
C LYS A 57 -21.38 -2.48 9.80
N PRO A 58 -21.66 -3.21 10.89
CA PRO A 58 -22.84 -4.05 10.97
C PRO A 58 -24.13 -3.23 10.81
#